data_AF-A0A3P3W7A6-F1
#
_entry.id   AF-A0A3P3W7A6-F1
#
_cell.length_a   1.000
_cell.length_b   1.000
_cell.length_c   1.000
_cell.angle_alpha   90.00
_cell.angle_beta   90.00
_cell.angle_gamma   90.00
#
_symmetry.space_group_name_H-M   'P 1'
#
loop_
_entity.id
_entity.type
_entity.pdbx_description
1 polymer ?
#
loop_
_entity_poly.entity_id
_entity_poly.type
_entity_poly.pdbx_seq_one_letter_code
_entity_poly.pdbx_strand_id
1 'polypeptide(L)'
;MKQIFTLMTVLCITISMSAQKVEYKKNMISVDGKTVAKVEVQKENLGLTKNFNLYSMNGEKLVIAVLSTEYQSDPNDNMGMYYRFTFVPTNQVGIFRIPTLGMEKGFANLIGKGQVVEGDSLNADKVADLIASKGVTPRTVVNYMLVSRNKRGPIELREGKTIEQGGEQIGFFNHTGQVNGVDMYEFFVPDGVMIARVSFAGGNNAQNFELFTARDNVRKVVSILQKEKVDFHTSAIDPNALTLKRITAWLVENNYL
;
A
#
# COMPACT_ATOMS: atom_id res chain seq x y z
N MET A 1 70.03 -24.63 1.26
CA MET A 1 68.93 -24.67 0.27
C MET A 1 68.10 -25.93 0.51
N LYS A 2 66.76 -25.78 0.59
CA LYS A 2 65.73 -26.81 0.88
C LYS A 2 65.73 -27.22 2.37
N GLN A 3 64.77 -26.88 3.23
CA GLN A 3 63.33 -26.66 3.03
C GLN A 3 62.84 -25.55 3.99
N ILE A 4 62.85 -24.31 3.49
CA ILE A 4 62.26 -23.09 4.08
C ILE A 4 60.80 -22.95 3.62
N PHE A 5 60.05 -24.06 3.49
CA PHE A 5 58.78 -24.03 2.73
C PHE A 5 57.54 -24.59 3.43
N THR A 6 57.58 -24.73 4.75
CA THR A 6 56.43 -25.29 5.50
C THR A 6 55.84 -24.35 6.55
N LEU A 7 56.23 -23.07 6.61
CA LEU A 7 55.73 -22.21 7.68
C LEU A 7 55.55 -20.73 7.31
N MET A 8 55.19 -20.42 6.07
CA MET A 8 54.97 -19.01 5.69
C MET A 8 53.90 -18.79 4.61
N THR A 9 52.72 -19.42 4.74
CA THR A 9 51.52 -19.00 4.00
C THR A 9 50.21 -19.33 4.72
N VAL A 10 50.21 -19.25 6.05
CA VAL A 10 48.98 -19.29 6.89
C VAL A 10 48.91 -18.06 7.77
N LEU A 11 49.41 -16.91 7.29
CA LEU A 11 49.32 -15.66 8.03
C LEU A 11 48.62 -14.57 7.21
N CYS A 12 47.44 -14.23 7.73
CA CYS A 12 46.87 -12.89 7.76
C CYS A 12 46.35 -12.29 6.46
N ILE A 13 45.20 -12.82 5.99
CA ILE A 13 44.11 -11.91 5.61
C ILE A 13 42.80 -12.43 6.20
N THR A 14 42.69 -12.43 7.53
CA THR A 14 41.38 -12.29 8.15
C THR A 14 40.94 -10.86 7.92
N ILE A 15 40.29 -10.61 6.77
CA ILE A 15 39.49 -9.41 6.60
C ILE A 15 38.36 -9.56 7.61
N SER A 16 38.56 -9.06 8.83
CA SER A 16 37.47 -8.84 9.74
C SER A 16 36.58 -7.80 9.06
N MET A 17 35.57 -8.26 8.32
CA MET A 17 34.42 -7.45 7.97
C MET A 17 33.80 -7.01 9.29
N SER A 18 34.28 -5.91 9.85
CA SER A 18 33.68 -5.27 11.00
C SER A 18 32.30 -4.80 10.54
N ALA A 19 31.28 -5.58 10.87
CA ALA A 19 29.90 -5.17 10.66
C ALA A 19 29.69 -3.84 11.39
N GLN A 20 29.28 -2.81 10.66
CA GLN A 20 29.08 -1.47 11.20
C GLN A 20 28.18 -1.50 12.44
N LYS A 21 28.68 -0.92 13.53
CA LYS A 21 28.01 -0.95 14.83
C LYS A 21 27.11 0.27 14.95
N VAL A 22 25.81 0.05 14.86
CA VAL A 22 24.81 1.07 15.11
C VAL A 22 24.30 0.95 16.54
N GLU A 23 24.33 2.06 17.26
CA GLU A 23 23.80 2.17 18.61
C GLU A 23 22.68 3.21 18.65
N TYR A 24 21.61 2.90 19.39
CA TYR A 24 20.53 3.83 19.66
C TYR A 24 20.36 3.98 21.17
N LYS A 25 20.61 5.18 21.68
CA LYS A 25 20.57 5.49 23.11
C LYS A 25 20.16 6.93 23.32
N LYS A 26 19.26 7.18 24.29
CA LYS A 26 18.76 8.53 24.63
C LYS A 26 18.34 9.31 23.38
N ASN A 27 17.56 8.68 22.51
CA ASN A 27 17.05 9.31 21.28
C ASN A 27 18.14 9.80 20.31
N MET A 28 19.32 9.19 20.34
CA MET A 28 20.41 9.51 19.43
C MET A 28 20.89 8.24 18.72
N ILE A 29 21.25 8.41 17.45
CA ILE A 29 21.88 7.37 16.64
C ILE A 29 23.39 7.62 16.64
N SER A 30 24.15 6.59 17.00
CA SER A 30 25.60 6.57 16.84
C SER A 30 26.01 5.45 15.88
N VAL A 31 26.94 5.76 14.98
CA VAL A 31 27.53 4.82 14.03
C VAL A 31 29.01 4.73 14.35
N ASP A 32 29.48 3.52 14.67
CA ASP A 32 30.86 3.23 15.05
C ASP A 32 31.38 4.16 16.17
N GLY A 33 30.50 4.46 17.14
CA GLY A 33 30.80 5.31 18.30
C GLY A 33 30.63 6.81 18.07
N LYS A 34 30.46 7.28 16.82
CA LYS A 34 30.20 8.69 16.51
C LYS A 34 28.70 8.95 16.48
N THR A 35 28.21 9.90 17.29
CA THR A 35 26.82 10.35 17.20
C THR A 35 26.59 11.14 15.92
N VAL A 36 25.57 10.74 15.15
CA VAL A 36 25.29 11.31 13.83
C VAL A 36 23.96 12.03 13.75
N ALA A 37 22.97 11.65 14.57
CA ALA A 37 21.64 12.24 14.48
C ALA A 37 20.82 12.09 15.76
N LYS A 38 19.80 12.94 15.90
CA LYS A 38 18.80 12.92 16.97
C LYS A 38 17.47 12.40 16.42
N VAL A 39 16.75 11.60 17.21
CA VAL A 39 15.47 11.00 16.86
C VAL A 39 14.40 11.54 17.77
N GLU A 40 13.37 12.15 17.21
CA GLU A 40 12.14 12.44 17.92
C GLU A 40 11.15 11.31 17.67
N VAL A 41 10.57 10.78 18.75
CA VAL A 41 9.63 9.66 18.70
C VAL A 41 8.25 10.15 19.08
N GLN A 42 7.32 10.12 18.14
CA GLN A 42 5.92 10.47 18.36
C GLN A 42 5.13 9.19 18.56
N LYS A 43 4.61 8.99 19.77
CA LYS A 43 3.84 7.80 20.13
C LYS A 43 2.38 7.98 19.73
N GLU A 44 1.81 6.95 19.12
CA GLU A 44 0.40 6.88 18.74
C GLU A 44 -0.22 5.59 19.30
N ASN A 45 -1.56 5.50 19.30
CA ASN A 45 -2.30 4.32 19.77
C ASN A 45 -1.83 3.82 21.14
N LEU A 46 -1.77 4.72 22.13
CA LEU A 46 -1.26 4.44 23.49
C LEU A 46 0.19 3.93 23.53
N GLY A 47 0.98 4.21 22.49
CA GLY A 47 2.38 3.81 22.35
C GLY A 47 2.61 2.50 21.62
N LEU A 48 1.56 1.87 21.07
CA LEU A 48 1.66 0.67 20.24
C LEU A 48 2.28 0.95 18.88
N THR A 49 2.12 2.17 18.36
CA THR A 49 2.74 2.64 17.11
C THR A 49 3.53 3.91 17.35
N LYS A 50 4.52 4.18 16.50
CA LYS A 50 5.45 5.30 16.67
C LYS A 50 5.83 5.89 15.33
N ASN A 51 5.67 7.19 15.17
CA ASN A 51 6.27 7.93 14.05
C ASN A 51 7.63 8.50 14.50
N PHE A 52 8.53 8.67 13.54
CA PHE A 52 9.90 9.12 13.81
C PHE A 52 10.23 10.34 12.97
N ASN A 53 10.83 11.34 13.61
CA ASN A 53 11.52 12.41 12.91
C ASN A 53 13.01 12.32 13.23
N LEU A 54 13.85 12.27 12.21
CA LEU A 54 15.30 12.35 12.33
C LEU A 54 15.74 13.79 12.13
N TYR A 55 16.59 14.28 13.01
CA TYR A 55 17.22 15.58 12.90
C TYR A 55 18.74 15.45 12.91
N SER A 56 19.41 16.36 12.20
CA SER A 56 20.84 16.57 12.34
C SER A 56 21.20 17.03 13.74
N MET A 57 22.49 17.06 14.06
CA MET A 57 22.94 17.54 15.36
C MET A 57 22.61 19.02 15.58
N ASN A 58 22.55 19.80 14.50
CA ASN A 58 22.19 21.22 14.48
C ASN A 58 20.67 21.48 14.43
N GLY A 59 19.84 20.42 14.34
CA GLY A 59 18.38 20.53 14.41
C GLY A 59 17.68 20.62 13.06
N GLU A 60 18.40 20.43 11.94
CA GLU A 60 17.77 20.35 10.62
C GLU A 60 17.03 19.02 10.48
N LYS A 61 15.82 19.05 9.91
CA LYS A 61 15.02 17.83 9.72
C LYS A 61 15.53 17.05 8.52
N LEU A 62 15.92 15.79 8.77
CA LEU A 62 16.52 14.92 7.76
C LEU A 62 15.53 13.89 7.22
N VAL A 63 14.78 13.22 8.11
CA VAL A 63 13.87 12.12 7.73
C VAL A 63 12.57 12.24 8.50
N ILE A 64 11.46 12.00 7.81
CA ILE A 64 10.14 11.82 8.42
C ILE A 64 9.71 10.38 8.12
N ALA A 65 9.48 9.56 9.15
CA ALA A 65 8.98 8.20 8.99
C ALA A 65 7.60 8.07 9.65
N VAL A 66 6.59 7.86 8.83
CA VAL A 66 5.18 7.73 9.27
C VAL A 66 4.69 6.32 8.98
N LEU A 67 3.92 5.76 9.92
CA LEU A 67 3.25 4.47 9.72
C LEU A 67 2.34 4.55 8.50
N SER A 68 2.51 3.60 7.58
CA SER A 68 1.66 3.46 6.40
C SER A 68 0.66 2.33 6.60
N THR A 69 -0.58 2.70 6.94
CA THR A 69 -1.70 1.77 7.13
C THR A 69 -2.37 1.38 5.82
N GLU A 70 -2.01 2.02 4.71
CA GLU A 70 -2.51 1.77 3.37
C GLU A 70 -1.98 0.48 2.72
N TYR A 71 -1.04 -0.24 3.37
CA TYR A 71 -0.39 -1.43 2.81
C TYR A 71 -0.83 -2.72 3.50
N GLN A 72 -0.95 -3.79 2.72
CA GLN A 72 -1.37 -5.10 3.20
C GLN A 72 -0.23 -5.76 3.96
N SER A 73 -0.39 -5.91 5.28
CA SER A 73 0.47 -6.79 6.07
C SER A 73 0.31 -8.23 5.59
N ASP A 74 1.42 -8.93 5.41
CA ASP A 74 1.40 -10.37 5.10
C ASP A 74 0.76 -11.12 6.29
N PRO A 75 -0.34 -11.85 6.11
CA PRO A 75 -1.01 -12.59 7.19
C PRO A 75 -0.09 -13.59 7.91
N ASN A 76 0.97 -14.04 7.24
CA ASN A 76 1.94 -15.00 7.75
C ASN A 76 3.19 -14.34 8.36
N ASP A 77 3.34 -13.02 8.26
CA ASP A 77 4.45 -12.27 8.84
C ASP A 77 3.96 -11.01 9.53
N ASN A 78 3.74 -11.11 10.85
CA ASN A 78 3.36 -9.99 11.72
C ASN A 78 4.56 -9.31 12.39
N MET A 79 5.80 -9.60 11.96
CA MET A 79 7.00 -9.17 12.68
C MET A 79 7.39 -7.71 12.41
N GLY A 80 6.75 -7.03 11.46
CA GLY A 80 7.03 -5.63 11.16
C GLY A 80 5.91 -4.92 10.41
N MET A 81 5.84 -3.61 10.59
CA MET A 81 4.88 -2.68 9.98
C MET A 81 5.53 -1.88 8.86
N TYR A 82 4.75 -1.44 7.88
CA TYR A 82 5.23 -0.58 6.80
C TYR A 82 5.24 0.88 7.22
N TYR A 83 6.31 1.57 6.88
CA TYR A 83 6.51 2.98 7.14
C TYR A 83 6.95 3.67 5.87
N ARG A 84 6.36 4.84 5.60
CA ARG A 84 6.82 5.75 4.55
C ARG A 84 7.88 6.67 5.12
N PHE A 85 9.07 6.61 4.54
CA PHE A 85 10.19 7.48 4.87
C PHE A 85 10.28 8.56 3.79
N THR A 86 10.22 9.82 4.22
CA THR A 86 10.52 10.99 3.39
C THR A 86 11.90 11.52 3.81
N PHE A 87 12.85 11.48 2.89
CA PHE A 87 14.19 12.02 3.06
C PHE A 87 14.18 13.49 2.63
N VAL A 88 14.07 14.39 3.59
CA VAL A 88 13.66 15.80 3.37
C VAL A 88 14.66 16.56 2.48
N PRO A 89 15.98 16.55 2.74
CA PRO A 89 16.93 17.29 1.89
C PRO A 89 17.03 16.78 0.45
N THR A 90 16.72 15.51 0.20
CA THR A 90 16.91 14.87 -1.12
C THR A 90 15.62 14.68 -1.89
N ASN A 91 14.47 15.00 -1.30
CA ASN A 91 13.12 14.78 -1.85
C ASN A 91 12.85 13.32 -2.30
N GLN A 92 13.57 12.36 -1.73
CA GLN A 92 13.36 10.94 -2.02
C GLN A 92 12.38 10.34 -1.02
N VAL A 93 11.58 9.38 -1.48
CA VAL A 93 10.61 8.67 -0.65
C VAL A 93 10.81 7.16 -0.84
N GLY A 94 10.81 6.43 0.26
CA GLY A 94 10.86 4.97 0.26
C GLY A 94 9.89 4.38 1.29
N ILE A 95 9.39 3.17 1.00
CA ILE A 95 8.60 2.41 1.97
C ILE A 95 9.50 1.36 2.58
N PHE A 96 9.52 1.28 3.91
CA PHE A 96 10.38 0.35 4.63
C PHE A 96 9.56 -0.45 5.63
N ARG A 97 10.03 -1.65 5.95
CA ARG A 97 9.46 -2.46 7.01
C ARG A 97 10.23 -2.25 8.31
N ILE A 98 9.56 -1.75 9.35
CA ILE A 98 10.13 -1.60 10.69
C ILE A 98 9.60 -2.72 11.59
N PRO A 99 10.46 -3.42 12.35
CA PRO A 99 10.02 -4.46 13.27
C PRO A 99 9.13 -3.88 14.39
N THR A 100 8.03 -4.56 14.71
CA THR A 100 7.09 -4.13 15.76
C THR A 100 7.75 -4.15 17.15
N LEU A 101 8.54 -5.19 17.42
CA LEU A 101 9.39 -5.26 18.59
C LEU A 101 10.67 -4.46 18.37
N GLY A 102 10.91 -3.47 19.23
CA GLY A 102 12.12 -2.63 19.15
C GLY A 102 12.14 -1.66 17.97
N MET A 103 10.97 -1.13 17.56
CA MET A 103 10.83 -0.18 16.44
C MET A 103 11.91 0.92 16.40
N GLU A 104 12.21 1.56 17.53
CA GLU A 104 13.23 2.62 17.62
C GLU A 104 14.62 2.12 17.18
N LYS A 105 15.02 0.91 17.62
CA LYS A 105 16.28 0.29 17.18
C LYS A 105 16.22 -0.14 15.72
N GLY A 106 15.06 -0.61 15.25
CA GLY A 106 14.84 -0.95 13.84
C GLY A 106 15.02 0.26 12.93
N PHE A 107 14.36 1.37 13.27
CA PHE A 107 14.52 2.67 12.60
C PHE A 107 15.97 3.13 12.61
N ALA A 108 16.60 3.15 13.79
CA ALA A 108 17.99 3.58 13.93
C ALA A 108 18.96 2.73 13.12
N ASN A 109 18.75 1.41 13.07
CA ASN A 109 19.56 0.48 12.27
C ASN A 109 19.43 0.73 10.77
N LEU A 110 18.22 1.01 10.26
CA LEU A 110 18.02 1.32 8.84
C LEU A 110 18.80 2.58 8.45
N ILE A 111 18.64 3.66 9.22
CA ILE A 111 19.33 4.93 8.97
C ILE A 111 20.85 4.78 9.16
N GLY A 112 21.28 4.20 10.27
CA GLY A 112 22.69 4.10 10.66
C GLY A 112 23.48 3.19 9.74
N LYS A 113 22.96 2.00 9.39
CA LYS A 113 23.64 1.07 8.46
C LYS A 113 23.57 1.55 7.01
N GLY A 114 22.54 2.33 6.65
CA GLY A 114 22.47 3.00 5.35
C GLY A 114 23.51 4.11 5.19
N GLN A 115 24.11 4.58 6.30
CA GLN A 115 25.06 5.71 6.32
C GLN A 115 24.54 6.93 5.55
N VAL A 116 23.23 7.17 5.63
CA VAL A 116 22.56 8.22 4.84
C VAL A 116 22.82 9.62 5.36
N VAL A 117 23.21 9.75 6.64
CA VAL A 117 23.50 11.04 7.28
C VAL A 117 24.96 11.42 7.06
N GLU A 118 25.19 12.59 6.48
CA GLU A 118 26.51 13.15 6.22
C GLU A 118 26.57 14.60 6.73
N GLY A 119 27.25 14.79 7.87
CA GLY A 119 27.26 16.07 8.57
C GLY A 119 25.86 16.46 9.03
N ASP A 120 25.39 17.62 8.57
CA ASP A 120 24.05 18.13 8.88
C ASP A 120 23.02 17.86 7.78
N SER A 121 23.36 17.10 6.74
CA SER A 121 22.48 16.77 5.61
C SER A 121 22.44 15.26 5.33
N LEU A 122 21.86 14.90 4.18
CA LEU A 122 21.81 13.53 3.68
C LEU A 122 22.65 13.35 2.42
N ASN A 123 23.32 12.21 2.31
CA ASN A 123 23.98 11.78 1.09
C ASN A 123 22.96 11.13 0.14
N ALA A 124 22.70 11.77 -1.01
CA ALA A 124 21.62 11.37 -1.92
C ALA A 124 21.81 9.97 -2.54
N ASP A 125 23.06 9.60 -2.86
CA ASP A 125 23.38 8.30 -3.43
C ASP A 125 23.17 7.19 -2.40
N LYS A 126 23.61 7.42 -1.15
CA LYS A 126 23.37 6.50 -0.03
C LYS A 126 21.89 6.33 0.29
N VAL A 127 21.09 7.40 0.16
CA VAL A 127 19.63 7.32 0.30
C VAL A 127 19.04 6.45 -0.81
N ALA A 128 19.45 6.65 -2.06
CA ALA A 128 18.98 5.84 -3.19
C ALA A 128 19.36 4.37 -3.01
N ASP A 129 20.60 4.09 -2.58
CA ASP A 129 21.08 2.74 -2.27
C ASP A 129 20.29 2.07 -1.13
N LEU A 130 19.96 2.84 -0.09
CA LEU A 130 19.15 2.34 1.02
C LEU A 130 17.74 1.97 0.55
N ILE A 131 17.10 2.83 -0.26
CA ILE A 131 15.78 2.57 -0.84
C ILE A 131 15.85 1.35 -1.75
N ALA A 132 16.85 1.24 -2.62
CA ALA A 132 16.98 0.11 -3.54
C ALA A 132 17.23 -1.22 -2.81
N SER A 133 18.02 -1.21 -1.73
CA SER A 133 18.44 -2.43 -1.04
C SER A 133 17.51 -2.89 0.09
N LYS A 134 16.78 -1.97 0.72
CA LYS A 134 15.92 -2.23 1.90
C LYS A 134 14.50 -1.71 1.74
N GLY A 135 14.24 -0.87 0.76
CA GLY A 135 12.90 -0.46 0.42
C GLY A 135 12.06 -1.65 -0.04
N VAL A 136 10.77 -1.57 0.25
CA VAL A 136 9.78 -2.55 -0.14
C VAL A 136 8.73 -1.87 -1.01
N THR A 137 8.09 -2.63 -1.89
CA THR A 137 6.92 -2.18 -2.65
C THR A 137 5.72 -3.03 -2.24
N PRO A 138 5.15 -2.78 -1.04
CA PRO A 138 4.07 -3.59 -0.52
C PRO A 138 2.79 -3.36 -1.32
N ARG A 139 1.92 -4.37 -1.35
CA ARG A 139 0.61 -4.26 -2.00
C ARG A 139 -0.25 -3.28 -1.21
N THR A 140 -0.86 -2.31 -1.87
CA THR A 140 -1.82 -1.39 -1.24
C THR A 140 -3.13 -2.11 -0.93
N VAL A 141 -3.62 -1.98 0.31
CA VAL A 141 -5.03 -2.26 0.63
C VAL A 141 -5.81 -1.03 0.22
N VAL A 142 -6.74 -1.18 -0.72
CA VAL A 142 -7.73 -0.13 -0.96
C VAL A 142 -8.71 -0.18 0.21
N ASN A 143 -8.46 0.63 1.24
CA ASN A 143 -9.35 0.77 2.38
C ASN A 143 -10.35 1.90 2.08
N TYR A 144 -11.57 1.53 1.72
CA TYR A 144 -12.67 2.46 1.49
C TYR A 144 -13.79 2.21 2.51
N MET A 145 -14.45 3.27 2.94
CA MET A 145 -15.61 3.18 3.82
C MET A 145 -16.88 3.15 2.98
N LEU A 146 -17.80 2.22 3.31
CA LEU A 146 -19.13 2.23 2.71
C LEU A 146 -19.95 3.38 3.28
N VAL A 147 -20.76 4.00 2.44
CA VAL A 147 -21.66 5.08 2.85
C VAL A 147 -22.79 4.53 3.71
N SER A 148 -23.10 5.24 4.81
CA SER A 148 -24.27 4.95 5.64
C SER A 148 -25.54 5.15 4.81
N ARG A 149 -26.42 4.15 4.79
CA ARG A 149 -27.59 4.14 3.90
C ARG A 149 -28.74 3.33 4.47
N ASN A 150 -29.94 3.61 3.99
CA ASN A 150 -31.09 2.76 4.27
C ASN A 150 -31.06 1.50 3.40
N LYS A 151 -30.51 0.42 3.96
CA LYS A 151 -30.38 -0.89 3.27
C LYS A 151 -31.71 -1.53 2.85
N ARG A 152 -32.86 -1.04 3.35
CA ARG A 152 -34.19 -1.50 2.95
C ARG A 152 -34.74 -0.76 1.73
N GLY A 153 -34.13 0.35 1.33
CA GLY A 153 -34.53 1.11 0.15
C GLY A 153 -34.15 0.40 -1.14
N PRO A 154 -34.88 0.67 -2.25
CA PRO A 154 -34.52 0.14 -3.56
C PRO A 154 -33.17 0.71 -4.01
N ILE A 155 -32.44 -0.09 -4.80
CA ILE A 155 -31.23 0.35 -5.49
C ILE A 155 -31.64 0.96 -6.82
N GLU A 156 -31.21 2.19 -7.06
CA GLU A 156 -31.55 2.98 -8.24
C GLU A 156 -30.27 3.42 -8.96
N LEU A 157 -30.26 3.27 -10.28
CA LEU A 157 -29.23 3.83 -11.15
C LEU A 157 -29.81 5.10 -11.79
N ARG A 158 -29.06 6.20 -11.80
CA ARG A 158 -29.49 7.49 -12.39
C ARG A 158 -28.74 7.77 -13.69
N GLU A 159 -29.26 8.70 -14.50
CA GLU A 159 -28.67 9.09 -15.79
C GLU A 159 -27.23 9.61 -15.68
N GLY A 160 -26.88 10.23 -14.54
CA GLY A 160 -25.51 10.61 -14.21
C GLY A 160 -24.58 9.44 -13.83
N LYS A 161 -25.02 8.19 -14.03
CA LYS A 161 -24.35 6.94 -13.62
C LYS A 161 -24.08 6.85 -12.12
N THR A 162 -24.81 7.63 -11.33
CA THR A 162 -24.80 7.53 -9.88
C THR A 162 -25.66 6.35 -9.44
N ILE A 163 -25.28 5.78 -8.30
CA ILE A 163 -25.96 4.67 -7.66
C ILE A 163 -26.52 5.20 -6.35
N GLU A 164 -27.84 5.08 -6.18
CA GLU A 164 -28.54 5.52 -4.99
C GLU A 164 -29.23 4.35 -4.29
N GLN A 165 -29.29 4.42 -2.96
CA GLN A 165 -30.11 3.50 -2.17
C GLN A 165 -30.80 4.24 -1.03
N GLY A 166 -32.14 4.23 -1.06
CA GLY A 166 -32.94 4.87 0.00
C GLY A 166 -32.74 6.38 0.09
N GLY A 167 -32.46 7.05 -1.04
CA GLY A 167 -32.27 8.50 -1.13
C GLY A 167 -30.84 8.99 -0.98
N GLU A 168 -29.89 8.10 -0.65
CA GLU A 168 -28.46 8.43 -0.51
C GLU A 168 -27.67 7.94 -1.72
N GLN A 169 -26.71 8.74 -2.18
CA GLN A 169 -25.74 8.29 -3.18
C GLN A 169 -24.71 7.37 -2.51
N ILE A 170 -24.64 6.13 -2.97
CA ILE A 170 -23.77 5.10 -2.42
C ILE A 170 -22.58 4.78 -3.33
N GLY A 171 -22.59 5.29 -4.57
CA GLY A 171 -21.47 5.20 -5.49
C GLY A 171 -21.79 5.74 -6.87
N PHE A 172 -20.93 5.39 -7.82
CA PHE A 172 -21.14 5.62 -9.25
C PHE A 172 -20.37 4.57 -10.06
N PHE A 173 -20.69 4.47 -11.35
CA PHE A 173 -20.00 3.56 -12.26
C PHE A 173 -19.60 4.24 -13.55
N ASN A 174 -18.52 3.76 -14.16
CA ASN A 174 -18.03 4.22 -15.45
C ASN A 174 -17.91 3.04 -16.42
N HIS A 175 -18.33 3.26 -17.67
CA HIS A 175 -18.03 2.35 -18.78
C HIS A 175 -16.60 2.64 -19.24
N THR A 176 -15.73 1.63 -19.22
CA THR A 176 -14.31 1.78 -19.56
C THR A 176 -13.97 1.26 -20.96
N GLY A 177 -14.91 0.57 -21.61
CA GLY A 177 -14.80 0.18 -23.00
C GLY A 177 -15.34 -1.21 -23.26
N GLN A 178 -15.24 -1.62 -24.52
CA GLN A 178 -15.71 -2.91 -24.99
C GLN A 178 -14.61 -3.59 -25.82
N VAL A 179 -14.34 -4.86 -25.54
CA VAL A 179 -13.38 -5.67 -26.30
C VAL A 179 -14.01 -7.02 -26.63
N ASN A 180 -14.05 -7.39 -27.91
CA ASN A 180 -14.57 -8.69 -28.37
C ASN A 180 -15.99 -9.01 -27.85
N GLY A 181 -16.87 -8.01 -27.77
CA GLY A 181 -18.25 -8.17 -27.27
C GLY A 181 -18.36 -8.33 -25.75
N VAL A 182 -17.27 -8.08 -25.02
CA VAL A 182 -17.23 -7.99 -23.55
C VAL A 182 -17.21 -6.53 -23.16
N ASP A 183 -18.23 -6.08 -22.45
CA ASP A 183 -18.32 -4.73 -21.89
C ASP A 183 -17.58 -4.66 -20.55
N MET A 184 -16.85 -3.58 -20.30
CA MET A 184 -16.04 -3.37 -19.11
C MET A 184 -16.48 -2.14 -18.34
N TYR A 185 -16.57 -2.26 -17.01
CA TYR A 185 -17.00 -1.18 -16.13
C TYR A 185 -16.15 -1.12 -14.86
N GLU A 186 -16.06 0.07 -14.29
CA GLU A 186 -15.47 0.33 -12.99
C GLU A 186 -16.53 0.93 -12.05
N PHE A 187 -16.53 0.49 -10.80
CA PHE A 187 -17.42 0.96 -9.74
C PHE A 187 -16.64 1.68 -8.67
N PHE A 188 -17.22 2.75 -8.14
CA PHE A 188 -16.60 3.65 -7.19
C PHE A 188 -17.55 3.97 -6.04
N VAL A 189 -17.00 4.19 -4.85
CA VAL A 189 -17.69 4.91 -3.78
C VAL A 189 -17.72 6.42 -4.09
N PRO A 190 -18.60 7.21 -3.44
CA PRO A 190 -18.80 8.62 -3.81
C PRO A 190 -17.58 9.52 -3.65
N ASP A 191 -16.62 9.13 -2.80
CA ASP A 191 -15.34 9.84 -2.63
C ASP A 191 -14.36 9.63 -3.79
N GLY A 192 -14.72 8.79 -4.78
CA GLY A 192 -13.92 8.52 -5.98
C GLY A 192 -12.99 7.31 -5.87
N VAL A 193 -13.02 6.56 -4.76
CA VAL A 193 -12.21 5.34 -4.65
C VAL A 193 -12.84 4.19 -5.44
N MET A 194 -12.08 3.57 -6.35
CA MET A 194 -12.51 2.41 -7.13
C MET A 194 -12.61 1.17 -6.23
N ILE A 195 -13.78 0.53 -6.24
CA ILE A 195 -14.08 -0.64 -5.41
C ILE A 195 -14.12 -1.95 -6.19
N ALA A 196 -14.47 -1.90 -7.48
CA ALA A 196 -14.60 -3.07 -8.31
C ALA A 196 -14.41 -2.76 -9.80
N ARG A 197 -13.83 -3.72 -10.52
CA ARG A 197 -13.90 -3.80 -11.98
C ARG A 197 -14.77 -4.98 -12.34
N VAL A 198 -15.65 -4.79 -13.31
CA VAL A 198 -16.48 -5.87 -13.83
C VAL A 198 -16.37 -5.94 -15.34
N SER A 199 -16.48 -7.15 -15.87
CA SER A 199 -16.65 -7.35 -17.30
C SER A 199 -17.63 -8.48 -17.58
N PHE A 200 -18.46 -8.31 -18.59
CA PHE A 200 -19.47 -9.31 -18.95
C PHE A 200 -19.78 -9.27 -20.45
N ALA A 201 -20.29 -10.37 -20.96
CA ALA A 201 -20.76 -10.50 -22.34
C ALA A 201 -22.28 -10.72 -22.37
N GLY A 202 -22.92 -10.35 -23.49
CA GLY A 202 -24.35 -10.55 -23.70
C GLY A 202 -25.25 -9.37 -23.30
N GLY A 203 -24.66 -8.21 -22.99
CA GLY A 203 -25.38 -6.97 -22.67
C GLY A 203 -26.40 -7.17 -21.56
N ASN A 204 -27.64 -6.68 -21.74
CA ASN A 204 -28.71 -6.84 -20.75
C ASN A 204 -29.10 -8.30 -20.42
N ASN A 205 -28.71 -9.28 -21.24
CA ASN A 205 -28.97 -10.70 -21.05
C ASN A 205 -27.82 -11.45 -20.35
N ALA A 206 -26.78 -10.74 -19.87
CA ALA A 206 -25.66 -11.35 -19.19
C ALA A 206 -26.11 -12.20 -17.98
N GLN A 207 -25.58 -13.42 -17.92
CA GLN A 207 -25.88 -14.42 -16.88
C GLN A 207 -24.77 -14.51 -15.83
N ASN A 208 -23.60 -13.99 -16.15
CA ASN A 208 -22.44 -13.92 -15.28
C ASN A 208 -21.60 -12.69 -15.62
N PHE A 209 -20.70 -12.35 -14.71
CA PHE A 209 -19.67 -11.33 -14.93
C PHE A 209 -18.36 -11.76 -14.27
N GLU A 210 -17.23 -11.37 -14.85
CA GLU A 210 -15.95 -11.41 -14.18
C GLU A 210 -15.85 -10.20 -13.25
N LEU A 211 -15.48 -10.45 -12.00
CA LEU A 211 -15.34 -9.45 -10.96
C LEU A 211 -13.91 -9.43 -10.46
N PHE A 212 -13.35 -8.23 -10.39
CA PHE A 212 -12.20 -7.91 -9.55
C PHE A 212 -12.65 -6.90 -8.49
N THR A 213 -12.39 -7.16 -7.20
CA THR A 213 -12.64 -6.18 -6.13
C THR A 213 -11.32 -5.61 -5.63
N ALA A 214 -11.30 -4.31 -5.38
CA ALA A 214 -10.12 -3.64 -4.84
C ALA A 214 -9.79 -4.08 -3.40
N ARG A 215 -10.83 -4.46 -2.62
CA ARG A 215 -10.70 -5.01 -1.26
C ARG A 215 -10.05 -6.39 -1.24
N ASP A 216 -10.48 -7.31 -2.10
CA ASP A 216 -10.00 -8.71 -2.03
C ASP A 216 -8.80 -8.97 -2.95
N ASN A 217 -8.63 -8.12 -3.97
CA ASN A 217 -7.56 -8.22 -4.96
C ASN A 217 -7.52 -9.57 -5.70
N VAL A 218 -8.69 -10.19 -5.90
CA VAL A 218 -8.86 -11.48 -6.59
C VAL A 218 -9.90 -11.33 -7.70
N ARG A 219 -9.65 -12.04 -8.81
CA ARG A 219 -10.64 -12.19 -9.89
C ARG A 219 -11.50 -13.42 -9.65
N LYS A 220 -12.81 -13.28 -9.78
CA LYS A 220 -13.78 -14.39 -9.71
C LYS A 220 -14.91 -14.18 -10.71
N VAL A 221 -15.51 -15.28 -11.15
CA VAL A 221 -16.74 -15.24 -11.96
C VAL A 221 -17.93 -15.31 -11.01
N VAL A 222 -18.89 -14.40 -11.20
CA VAL A 222 -20.11 -14.32 -10.39
C VAL A 222 -21.33 -14.52 -11.28
N SER A 223 -22.24 -15.39 -10.85
CA SER A 223 -23.51 -15.64 -11.54
C SER A 223 -24.57 -14.60 -11.16
N ILE A 224 -25.24 -14.03 -12.15
CA ILE A 224 -26.33 -13.06 -12.05
C ILE A 224 -27.51 -13.51 -12.92
N LEU A 225 -27.99 -14.72 -12.63
CA LEU A 225 -28.99 -15.41 -13.45
C LEU A 225 -30.21 -14.54 -13.71
N GLN A 226 -30.59 -14.46 -14.98
CA GLN A 226 -31.80 -13.79 -15.41
C GLN A 226 -32.79 -14.83 -15.97
N LYS A 227 -34.00 -14.86 -15.40
CA LYS A 227 -35.04 -15.84 -15.74
C LYS A 227 -35.71 -15.56 -17.09
N GLU A 228 -35.79 -14.30 -17.49
CA GLU A 228 -36.51 -13.85 -18.68
C GLU A 228 -35.56 -13.16 -19.66
N LYS A 229 -35.65 -13.53 -20.94
CA LYS A 229 -34.83 -12.93 -21.99
C LYS A 229 -35.32 -11.51 -22.30
N VAL A 230 -34.38 -10.57 -22.41
CA VAL A 230 -34.63 -9.20 -22.85
C VAL A 230 -34.42 -9.13 -24.35
N ASP A 231 -35.51 -8.93 -25.11
CA ASP A 231 -35.42 -8.82 -26.57
C ASP A 231 -35.01 -7.42 -27.03
N PHE A 232 -35.47 -6.36 -26.35
CA PHE A 232 -35.06 -4.98 -26.61
C PHE A 232 -35.14 -4.13 -25.35
N HIS A 233 -34.12 -3.32 -25.08
CA HIS A 233 -34.12 -2.35 -23.99
C HIS A 233 -33.25 -1.15 -24.34
N THR A 234 -33.82 0.04 -24.23
CA THR A 234 -33.11 1.32 -24.37
C THR A 234 -33.23 2.08 -23.05
N SER A 235 -32.10 2.55 -22.53
CA SER A 235 -32.05 3.31 -21.30
C SER A 235 -31.19 4.55 -21.50
N ALA A 236 -31.64 5.69 -20.96
CA ALA A 236 -30.87 6.93 -20.94
C ALA A 236 -29.69 6.88 -19.97
N ILE A 237 -29.65 5.87 -19.08
CA ILE A 237 -28.59 5.67 -18.08
C ILE A 237 -27.37 5.01 -18.72
N ASP A 238 -27.58 3.83 -19.31
CA ASP A 238 -26.56 3.02 -19.96
C ASP A 238 -27.25 1.93 -20.80
N PRO A 239 -26.70 1.54 -21.97
CA PRO A 239 -27.24 0.44 -22.78
C PRO A 239 -27.43 -0.87 -22.01
N ASN A 240 -26.60 -1.11 -20.98
CA ASN A 240 -26.62 -2.33 -20.15
C ASN A 240 -27.26 -2.14 -18.77
N ALA A 241 -28.15 -1.14 -18.61
CA ALA A 241 -28.73 -0.75 -17.32
C ALA A 241 -29.36 -1.92 -16.52
N LEU A 242 -30.00 -2.90 -17.16
CA LEU A 242 -30.62 -4.02 -16.44
C LEU A 242 -29.58 -4.97 -15.84
N THR A 243 -28.50 -5.23 -16.58
CA THR A 243 -27.37 -6.04 -16.07
C THR A 243 -26.61 -5.29 -14.99
N LEU A 244 -26.33 -4.01 -15.21
CA LEU A 244 -25.67 -3.16 -14.22
C LEU A 244 -26.47 -3.12 -12.91
N LYS A 245 -27.80 -3.03 -12.96
CA LYS A 245 -28.66 -3.08 -11.76
C LYS A 245 -28.49 -4.39 -10.98
N ARG A 246 -28.38 -5.54 -11.67
CA ARG A 246 -28.12 -6.84 -11.02
C ARG A 246 -26.72 -6.92 -10.41
N ILE A 247 -25.70 -6.44 -11.13
CA ILE A 247 -24.32 -6.38 -10.64
C ILE A 247 -24.23 -5.48 -9.40
N THR A 248 -24.85 -4.29 -9.45
CA THR A 248 -24.90 -3.36 -8.32
C THR A 248 -25.58 -3.99 -7.11
N ALA A 249 -26.72 -4.66 -7.30
CA ALA A 249 -27.40 -5.36 -6.21
C ALA A 249 -26.47 -6.40 -5.55
N TRP A 250 -25.75 -7.19 -6.35
CA TRP A 250 -24.79 -8.15 -5.84
C TRP A 250 -23.65 -7.48 -5.04
N LEU A 251 -23.08 -6.37 -5.54
CA LEU A 251 -22.03 -5.62 -4.85
C LEU A 251 -22.51 -5.07 -3.49
N VAL A 252 -23.75 -4.58 -3.44
CA VAL A 252 -24.39 -4.08 -2.21
C VAL A 252 -24.65 -5.21 -1.21
N GLU A 253 -25.18 -6.34 -1.66
CA GLU A 253 -25.46 -7.52 -0.82
C GLU A 253 -24.17 -8.12 -0.22
N ASN A 254 -23.06 -8.04 -0.94
CA ASN A 254 -21.76 -8.57 -0.52
C ASN A 254 -20.88 -7.53 0.20
N ASN A 255 -21.42 -6.35 0.56
CA ASN A 255 -20.72 -5.28 1.26
C ASN A 255 -19.46 -4.76 0.54
N TYR A 256 -19.51 -4.67 -0.79
CA TYR A 256 -18.50 -3.95 -1.59
C TYR A 256 -18.92 -2.53 -1.93
N LEU A 257 -20.23 -2.25 -1.96
CA LEU A 257 -20.84 -0.94 -2.18
C LEU A 257 -21.85 -0.66 -1.06
#